data_AF-A0A096MHV7-F1
#
_entry.id   AF-A0A096MHV7-F1
#
_cell.length_a   1.000
_cell.length_b   1.000
_cell.length_c   1.000
_cell.angle_alpha   90.00
_cell.angle_beta   90.00
_cell.angle_gamma   90.00
#
_symmetry.space_group_name_H-M   'P 1'
#
loop_
_entity.id
_entity.type
_entity.pdbx_description
1 polymer ?
#
loop_
_entity_poly.entity_id
_entity_poly.type
_entity_poly.pdbx_seq_one_letter_code
_entity_poly.pdbx_strand_id
1 'polypeptide(L)'
;MWHGSKNLAKKMHAAGQQKGCSILLQWIKDICNYFWFCCKMTENFDNFYDMWAGLLNHVTGEHEWPLDAGQRPSGERRDKAWIENGSVAHRALSEVILNQRWLKEVHKYLHFRSTAELESFHNHILMYASKRFSFSRPVYEARIFLAGLDYNHHVHRPPRRKPDGSVQYRKLYNKKSRKWCLYAIKEEKDYRYIPQLQRAIVGKRVASGRGLPRLTAATQSDPRQYGVLFVAPASSTQQPLKSQASRGQSKKQML
;
A
#
# COMPACT_ATOMS: atom_id res chain seq x y z
N MET A 1 1.89 0.96 7.47
CA MET A 1 0.91 -0.14 7.58
C MET A 1 1.40 -1.52 7.15
N TRP A 2 1.94 -1.69 5.93
CA TRP A 2 2.29 -3.02 5.39
C TRP A 2 3.20 -3.86 6.30
N HIS A 3 4.27 -3.26 6.82
CA HIS A 3 5.22 -3.95 7.71
C HIS A 3 4.56 -4.48 8.99
N GLY A 4 3.69 -3.68 9.63
CA GLY A 4 2.95 -4.08 10.82
C GLY A 4 2.06 -5.28 10.55
N SER A 5 1.20 -5.18 9.53
CA SER A 5 0.30 -6.27 9.12
C SER A 5 1.07 -7.54 8.74
N LYS A 6 2.20 -7.42 8.02
CA LYS A 6 3.08 -8.56 7.68
C LYS A 6 3.69 -9.22 8.92
N ASN A 7 4.17 -8.43 9.88
CA ASN A 7 4.76 -8.96 11.11
C ASN A 7 3.71 -9.64 11.98
N LEU A 8 2.51 -9.05 12.09
CA LEU A 8 1.37 -9.66 12.75
C LEU A 8 0.99 -11.00 12.09
N ALA A 9 0.89 -11.03 10.76
CA ALA A 9 0.59 -12.26 10.01
C ALA A 9 1.62 -13.38 10.29
N LYS A 10 2.91 -13.04 10.42
CA LYS A 10 3.96 -14.00 10.79
C LYS A 10 3.77 -14.56 12.19
N LYS A 11 3.47 -13.70 13.18
CA LYS A 11 3.21 -14.13 14.56
C LYS A 11 1.98 -15.03 14.63
N MET A 12 0.89 -14.64 13.96
CA MET A 12 -0.33 -15.44 13.86
C MET A 12 -0.09 -16.78 13.16
N HIS A 13 0.74 -16.80 12.10
CA HIS A 13 1.10 -18.04 11.44
C HIS A 13 1.88 -18.96 12.39
N ALA A 14 2.86 -18.44 13.14
CA ALA A 14 3.60 -19.22 14.12
C ALA A 14 2.69 -19.79 15.23
N ALA A 15 1.76 -18.98 15.76
CA ALA A 15 0.76 -19.44 16.72
C ALA A 15 -0.13 -20.55 16.14
N GLY A 16 -0.55 -20.41 14.87
CA GLY A 16 -1.38 -21.41 14.20
C GLY A 16 -0.68 -22.74 13.87
N GLN A 17 0.66 -22.80 13.94
CA GLN A 17 1.41 -24.06 13.80
C GLN A 17 1.50 -24.85 15.10
N GLN A 18 1.10 -24.27 16.24
CA GLN A 18 1.06 -24.98 17.51
C GLN A 18 -0.05 -26.03 17.53
N LYS A 19 0.14 -27.11 18.31
CA LYS A 19 -0.84 -28.18 18.46
C LYS A 19 -2.16 -27.62 19.02
N GLY A 20 -3.27 -27.88 18.32
CA GLY A 20 -4.60 -27.39 18.69
C GLY A 20 -4.92 -25.97 18.22
N CYS A 21 -4.01 -25.28 17.51
CA CYS A 21 -4.18 -23.88 17.08
C CYS A 21 -4.41 -23.70 15.58
N SER A 22 -4.57 -24.78 14.80
CA SER A 22 -4.65 -24.73 13.33
C SER A 22 -5.79 -23.85 12.80
N ILE A 23 -6.86 -23.67 13.58
CA ILE A 23 -7.97 -22.76 13.27
C ILE A 23 -7.49 -21.32 13.07
N LEU A 24 -6.44 -20.87 13.78
CA LEU A 24 -5.87 -19.52 13.63
C LEU A 24 -5.38 -19.25 12.22
N LEU A 25 -4.91 -20.27 11.49
CA LEU A 25 -4.43 -20.14 10.11
C LEU A 25 -5.54 -19.65 9.16
N GLN A 26 -6.80 -20.00 9.45
CA GLN A 26 -7.97 -19.58 8.66
C GLN A 26 -8.35 -18.11 8.93
N TRP A 27 -8.04 -17.63 10.13
CA TRP A 27 -8.39 -16.29 10.63
C TRP A 27 -7.33 -15.22 10.35
N ILE A 28 -6.08 -15.59 9.99
CA ILE A 28 -4.96 -14.65 9.78
C ILE A 28 -5.36 -13.45 8.91
N LYS A 29 -6.04 -13.71 7.78
CA LYS A 29 -6.44 -12.65 6.84
C LYS A 29 -7.41 -11.66 7.50
N ASP A 30 -8.39 -12.16 8.25
CA ASP A 30 -9.42 -11.32 8.85
C ASP A 30 -8.86 -10.51 10.02
N ILE A 31 -7.99 -11.12 10.82
CA ILE A 31 -7.26 -10.45 11.91
C ILE A 31 -6.37 -9.34 11.36
N CYS A 32 -5.62 -9.62 10.28
CA CYS A 32 -4.77 -8.61 9.64
C CYS A 32 -5.59 -7.46 9.03
N ASN A 33 -6.74 -7.77 8.43
CA ASN A 33 -7.66 -6.78 7.90
C ASN A 33 -8.29 -5.95 9.02
N TYR A 34 -8.63 -6.57 10.15
CA TYR A 34 -9.17 -5.87 11.31
C TYR A 34 -8.12 -4.94 11.93
N PHE A 35 -6.87 -5.38 12.07
CA PHE A 35 -5.77 -4.50 12.47
C PHE A 35 -5.66 -3.27 11.55
N TRP A 36 -5.76 -3.49 10.25
CA TRP A 36 -5.73 -2.42 9.25
C TRP A 36 -6.92 -1.46 9.42
N PHE A 37 -8.10 -2.00 9.71
CA PHE A 37 -9.31 -1.21 9.99
C PHE A 37 -9.17 -0.38 11.27
N CYS A 38 -8.76 -0.99 12.40
CA CYS A 38 -8.52 -0.28 13.66
C CYS A 38 -7.58 0.91 13.43
N CYS A 39 -6.38 0.68 12.89
CA CYS A 39 -5.42 1.76 12.64
C CYS A 39 -5.92 2.84 11.66
N LYS A 40 -6.91 2.53 10.81
CA LYS A 40 -7.50 3.50 9.88
C LYS A 40 -8.58 4.36 10.56
N MET A 41 -9.31 3.78 11.51
CA MET A 41 -10.46 4.41 12.16
C MET A 41 -10.10 5.15 13.44
N THR A 42 -8.89 4.95 13.98
CA THR A 42 -8.49 5.51 15.28
C THR A 42 -7.26 6.39 15.15
N GLU A 43 -7.29 7.53 15.84
CA GLU A 43 -6.17 8.48 15.84
C GLU A 43 -5.25 8.32 17.06
N ASN A 44 -5.78 7.79 18.17
CA ASN A 44 -5.06 7.60 19.43
C ASN A 44 -4.98 6.11 19.83
N PHE A 45 -4.11 5.82 20.79
CA PHE A 45 -3.85 4.45 21.24
C PHE A 45 -5.03 3.83 22.00
N ASP A 46 -5.74 4.60 22.82
CA ASP A 46 -6.80 4.09 23.67
C ASP A 46 -7.98 3.58 22.82
N ASN A 47 -8.45 4.39 21.87
CA ASN A 47 -9.48 3.99 20.92
C ASN A 47 -9.04 2.79 20.07
N PHE A 48 -7.76 2.77 19.66
CA PHE A 48 -7.21 1.61 18.96
C PHE A 48 -7.29 0.36 19.83
N TYR A 49 -6.86 0.45 21.09
CA TYR A 49 -6.77 -0.68 21.99
C TYR A 49 -8.15 -1.26 22.26
N ASP A 50 -9.14 -0.42 22.49
CA ASP A 50 -10.53 -0.82 22.72
C ASP A 50 -11.10 -1.60 21.52
N MET A 51 -10.92 -1.07 20.31
CA MET A 51 -11.31 -1.79 19.10
C MET A 51 -10.50 -3.09 18.95
N TRP A 52 -9.18 -3.02 19.11
CA TRP A 52 -8.28 -4.14 18.88
C TRP A 52 -8.51 -5.30 19.86
N ALA A 53 -8.78 -5.01 21.12
CA ALA A 53 -9.13 -6.00 22.14
C ALA A 53 -10.49 -6.66 21.86
N GLY A 54 -11.46 -5.90 21.33
CA GLY A 54 -12.77 -6.41 20.88
C GLY A 54 -12.67 -7.52 19.83
N LEU A 55 -11.53 -7.65 19.11
CA LEU A 55 -11.28 -8.77 18.20
C LEU A 55 -11.40 -10.13 18.90
N LEU A 56 -11.03 -10.24 20.17
CA LEU A 56 -11.04 -11.51 20.91
C LEU A 56 -12.46 -12.05 21.13
N ASN A 57 -13.44 -11.16 21.21
CA ASN A 57 -14.87 -11.50 21.25
C ASN A 57 -15.39 -11.74 19.82
N HIS A 58 -14.93 -10.92 18.87
CA HIS A 58 -15.34 -11.04 17.48
C HIS A 58 -15.02 -12.40 16.83
N VAL A 59 -13.94 -13.06 17.23
CA VAL A 59 -13.54 -14.36 16.68
C VAL A 59 -14.28 -15.54 17.31
N THR A 60 -14.93 -15.33 18.47
CA THR A 60 -15.76 -16.34 19.15
C THR A 60 -17.24 -16.27 18.77
N GLY A 61 -17.62 -15.28 17.95
CA GLY A 61 -19.01 -15.08 17.51
C GLY A 61 -19.81 -14.14 18.42
N GLU A 62 -19.18 -13.59 19.44
CA GLU A 62 -19.77 -12.52 20.25
C GLU A 62 -19.56 -11.20 19.52
N HIS A 63 -20.65 -10.56 19.12
CA HIS A 63 -20.66 -9.31 18.36
C HIS A 63 -21.14 -8.10 19.16
N GLU A 64 -21.62 -8.34 20.38
CA GLU A 64 -22.03 -7.32 21.34
C GLU A 64 -21.03 -7.33 22.49
N TRP A 65 -20.33 -6.22 22.67
CA TRP A 65 -19.47 -6.00 23.84
C TRP A 65 -19.55 -4.52 24.24
N PRO A 66 -19.22 -4.17 25.50
CA PRO A 66 -19.58 -2.88 26.11
C PRO A 66 -18.96 -1.63 25.45
N LEU A 67 -18.08 -1.82 24.48
CA LEU A 67 -17.38 -0.75 23.78
C LEU A 67 -17.98 -0.67 22.38
N ASP A 68 -18.49 0.52 22.03
CA ASP A 68 -19.12 0.92 20.76
C ASP A 68 -18.12 0.85 19.58
N ALA A 69 -17.44 -0.28 19.44
CA ALA A 69 -16.36 -0.53 18.52
C ALA A 69 -16.95 -0.92 17.16
N GLY A 70 -17.61 0.06 16.54
CA GLY A 70 -17.84 0.17 15.10
C GLY A 70 -18.28 -1.13 14.43
N GLN A 71 -19.58 -1.27 14.23
CA GLN A 71 -20.18 -2.26 13.33
C GLN A 71 -19.33 -2.38 12.05
N ARG A 72 -18.72 -3.56 11.84
CA ARG A 72 -18.11 -3.88 10.54
C ARG A 72 -19.24 -3.90 9.49
N PRO A 73 -18.92 -3.72 8.19
CA PRO A 73 -19.88 -4.00 7.14
C PRO A 73 -20.36 -5.44 7.28
N SER A 74 -21.62 -5.59 7.69
CA SER A 74 -22.35 -6.84 7.61
C SER A 74 -22.40 -7.24 6.14
N GLY A 75 -21.85 -8.40 5.80
CA GLY A 75 -21.84 -8.84 4.41
C GLY A 75 -20.72 -9.81 4.13
N GLU A 76 -20.84 -11.02 4.66
CA GLU A 76 -20.51 -12.25 3.95
C GLU A 76 -20.88 -13.42 4.86
N ARG A 77 -21.69 -14.32 4.32
CA ARG A 77 -22.00 -15.63 4.90
C ARG A 77 -20.67 -16.28 5.31
N ARG A 78 -20.43 -16.43 6.61
CA ARG A 78 -19.17 -16.98 7.12
C ARG A 78 -19.18 -18.48 6.93
N ASP A 79 -18.44 -18.96 5.93
CA ASP A 79 -18.13 -20.39 5.79
C ASP A 79 -16.98 -20.84 6.72
N LYS A 80 -16.60 -20.00 7.71
CA LYS A 80 -15.45 -20.24 8.61
C LYS A 80 -15.93 -20.62 10.01
N ALA A 81 -15.28 -21.63 10.58
CA ALA A 81 -15.53 -22.03 11.96
C ALA A 81 -15.08 -20.94 12.94
N TRP A 82 -15.91 -20.71 13.95
CA TRP A 82 -15.61 -19.86 15.10
C TRP A 82 -14.50 -20.46 15.96
N ILE A 83 -13.72 -19.59 16.59
CA ILE A 83 -12.75 -20.03 17.59
C ILE A 83 -13.51 -20.27 18.89
N GLU A 84 -13.40 -21.46 19.46
CA GLU A 84 -14.01 -21.77 20.74
C GLU A 84 -13.40 -20.91 21.86
N ASN A 85 -14.24 -20.24 22.64
CA ASN A 85 -13.80 -19.37 23.74
C ASN A 85 -13.03 -20.19 24.79
N GLY A 86 -11.89 -19.67 25.26
CA GLY A 86 -11.06 -20.34 26.25
C GLY A 86 -10.27 -21.56 25.73
N SER A 87 -10.42 -21.93 24.46
CA SER A 87 -9.61 -22.97 23.81
C SER A 87 -8.12 -22.60 23.76
N VAL A 88 -7.25 -23.59 23.50
CA VAL A 88 -5.82 -23.36 23.33
C VAL A 88 -5.55 -22.34 22.20
N ALA A 89 -6.32 -22.41 21.12
CA ALA A 89 -6.23 -21.47 20.01
C ALA A 89 -6.63 -20.04 20.43
N HIS A 90 -7.69 -19.89 21.21
CA HIS A 90 -8.14 -18.58 21.70
C HIS A 90 -7.12 -17.94 22.65
N ARG A 91 -6.53 -18.72 23.56
CA ARG A 91 -5.46 -18.23 24.45
C ARG A 91 -4.21 -17.82 23.66
N ALA A 92 -3.77 -18.65 22.72
CA ALA A 92 -2.63 -18.32 21.85
C ALA A 92 -2.88 -17.05 21.01
N LEU A 93 -4.11 -16.83 20.55
CA LEU A 93 -4.50 -15.57 19.91
C LEU A 93 -4.38 -14.40 20.89
N SER A 94 -4.97 -14.51 22.08
CA SER A 94 -4.91 -13.48 23.12
C SER A 94 -3.49 -13.05 23.46
N GLU A 95 -2.55 -14.00 23.56
CA GLU A 95 -1.12 -13.70 23.78
C GLU A 95 -0.48 -12.87 22.65
N VAL A 96 -0.92 -13.06 21.40
CA VAL A 96 -0.43 -12.28 20.26
C VAL A 96 -1.07 -10.90 20.21
N ILE A 97 -2.40 -10.84 20.40
CA ILE A 97 -3.20 -9.60 20.32
C ILE A 97 -2.85 -8.64 21.46
N LEU A 98 -2.74 -9.15 22.69
CA LEU A 98 -2.46 -8.38 23.91
C LEU A 98 -0.96 -8.30 24.25
N ASN A 99 -0.09 -8.67 23.30
CA ASN A 99 1.35 -8.64 23.52
C ASN A 99 1.83 -7.21 23.81
N GLN A 100 2.32 -6.97 25.03
CA GLN A 100 2.72 -5.62 25.47
C GLN A 100 3.81 -4.99 24.60
N ARG A 101 4.77 -5.78 24.09
CA ARG A 101 5.81 -5.26 23.19
C ARG A 101 5.23 -4.84 21.84
N TRP A 102 4.24 -5.57 21.33
CA TRP A 102 3.53 -5.20 20.11
C TRP A 102 2.71 -3.93 20.31
N LEU A 103 1.94 -3.85 21.40
CA LEU A 103 1.08 -2.70 21.69
C LEU A 103 1.89 -1.41 21.81
N LYS A 104 3.07 -1.46 22.44
CA LYS A 104 4.02 -0.32 22.49
C LYS A 104 4.45 0.18 21.11
N GLU A 105 4.46 -0.68 20.09
CA GLU A 105 4.89 -0.35 18.73
C GLU A 105 3.73 0.17 17.85
N VAL A 106 2.48 0.07 18.31
CA VAL A 106 1.29 0.39 17.50
C VAL A 106 1.23 1.85 17.08
N HIS A 107 1.72 2.77 17.90
CA HIS A 107 1.73 4.22 17.59
C HIS A 107 2.35 4.54 16.23
N LYS A 108 3.31 3.71 15.76
CA LYS A 108 3.95 3.81 14.43
C LYS A 108 2.98 3.57 13.26
N TYR A 109 1.82 2.98 13.53
CA TYR A 109 0.82 2.61 12.54
C TYR A 109 -0.48 3.44 12.62
N LEU A 110 -0.73 4.14 13.73
CA LEU A 110 -1.94 4.97 13.91
C LEU A 110 -2.06 6.10 12.89
N HIS A 111 -0.94 6.63 12.38
CA HIS A 111 -0.95 7.64 11.32
C HIS A 111 -1.21 7.06 9.92
N PHE A 112 -1.95 5.96 9.85
CA PHE A 112 -2.26 5.11 8.71
C PHE A 112 -1.61 5.53 7.39
N ARG A 113 -0.40 5.03 7.12
CA ARG A 113 0.30 5.23 5.84
C ARG A 113 0.34 3.96 5.00
N SER A 114 -0.14 4.05 3.77
CA SER A 114 -0.12 3.01 2.74
C SER A 114 0.49 3.56 1.45
N THR A 115 1.27 2.74 0.75
CA THR A 115 1.86 3.07 -0.56
C THR A 115 0.99 2.65 -1.73
N ALA A 116 -0.20 2.08 -1.51
CA ALA A 116 -1.02 1.51 -2.57
C ALA A 116 -1.39 2.53 -3.67
N GLU A 117 -1.80 3.74 -3.29
CA GLU A 117 -2.11 4.81 -4.25
C GLU A 117 -0.85 5.35 -4.92
N LEU A 118 0.25 5.47 -4.17
CA LEU A 118 1.54 5.89 -4.71
C LEU A 118 2.07 4.90 -5.75
N GLU A 119 1.95 3.60 -5.51
CA GLU A 119 2.31 2.55 -6.46
C GLU A 119 1.43 2.58 -7.71
N SER A 120 0.12 2.83 -7.54
CA SER A 120 -0.80 3.04 -8.66
C SER A 120 -0.38 4.24 -9.51
N PHE A 121 -0.05 5.37 -8.87
CA PHE A 121 0.42 6.57 -9.55
C PHE A 121 1.77 6.36 -10.25
N HIS A 122 2.72 5.67 -9.62
CA HIS A 122 3.99 5.32 -10.26
C HIS A 122 3.81 4.44 -11.50
N ASN A 123 2.90 3.46 -11.46
CA ASN A 123 2.56 2.66 -12.64
C ASN A 123 1.97 3.55 -13.75
N HIS A 124 1.17 4.55 -13.38
CA HIS A 124 0.60 5.51 -14.30
C HIS A 124 1.66 6.40 -14.95
N ILE A 125 2.63 6.89 -14.18
CA ILE A 125 3.82 7.59 -14.69
C ILE A 125 4.54 6.73 -15.73
N LEU A 126 4.73 5.43 -15.47
CA LEU A 126 5.43 4.53 -16.40
C LEU A 126 4.70 4.35 -17.73
N MET A 127 3.37 4.54 -17.78
CA MET A 127 2.61 4.55 -19.04
C MET A 127 2.94 5.76 -19.91
N TYR A 128 3.15 6.93 -19.30
CA TYR A 128 3.45 8.18 -20.00
C TYR A 128 4.96 8.38 -20.25
N ALA A 129 5.79 7.92 -19.32
CA ALA A 129 7.23 8.09 -19.30
C ALA A 129 7.91 6.76 -18.94
N SER A 130 7.82 5.79 -19.86
CA SER A 130 8.45 4.48 -19.68
C SER A 130 9.97 4.61 -19.53
N LYS A 131 10.53 3.86 -18.58
CA LYS A 131 11.99 3.77 -18.34
C LYS A 131 12.79 3.22 -19.53
N ARG A 132 12.11 2.66 -20.53
CA ARG A 132 12.73 2.08 -21.74
C ARG A 132 13.12 3.13 -22.78
N PHE A 133 12.64 4.36 -22.63
CA PHE A 133 12.92 5.45 -23.56
C PHE A 133 13.65 6.57 -22.84
N SER A 134 14.60 7.19 -23.55
CA SER A 134 15.23 8.43 -23.12
C SER A 134 14.38 9.62 -23.54
N PHE A 135 14.02 10.48 -22.59
CA PHE A 135 13.32 11.73 -22.86
C PHE A 135 14.22 12.91 -22.53
N SER A 136 14.14 13.98 -23.32
CA SER A 136 14.68 15.27 -22.88
C SER A 136 13.89 15.76 -21.66
N ARG A 137 14.52 16.56 -20.79
CA ARG A 137 13.88 17.05 -19.56
C ARG A 137 12.51 17.72 -19.81
N PRO A 138 12.34 18.66 -20.76
CA PRO A 138 11.04 19.28 -21.00
C PRO A 138 9.97 18.27 -21.43
N VAL A 139 10.35 17.27 -22.22
CA VAL A 139 9.43 16.21 -22.67
C VAL A 139 9.05 15.30 -21.51
N TYR A 140 10.01 14.93 -20.66
CA TYR A 140 9.75 14.13 -19.46
C TYR A 140 8.82 14.88 -18.51
N GLU A 141 9.11 16.14 -18.20
CA GLU A 141 8.27 16.98 -17.34
C GLU A 141 6.83 17.09 -17.86
N ALA A 142 6.65 17.38 -19.15
CA ALA A 142 5.33 17.43 -19.76
C ALA A 142 4.58 16.08 -19.64
N ARG A 143 5.27 14.96 -19.84
CA ARG A 143 4.69 13.61 -19.69
C ARG A 143 4.30 13.29 -18.26
N ILE A 144 5.11 13.70 -17.28
CA ILE A 144 4.79 13.54 -15.85
C ILE A 144 3.56 14.37 -15.47
N PHE A 145 3.45 15.62 -15.95
CA PHE A 145 2.27 16.44 -15.72
C PHE A 145 1.01 15.83 -16.35
N LEU A 146 1.10 15.32 -17.58
CA LEU A 146 -0.01 14.62 -18.21
C LEU A 146 -0.41 13.35 -17.44
N ALA A 147 0.55 12.59 -16.92
CA ALA A 147 0.29 11.44 -16.07
C ALA A 147 -0.44 11.84 -14.78
N GLY A 148 -0.02 12.95 -14.14
CA GLY A 148 -0.68 13.53 -12.97
C GLY A 148 -2.13 13.92 -13.24
N LEU A 149 -2.37 14.65 -14.34
CA LEU A 149 -3.70 15.05 -14.77
C LEU A 149 -4.60 13.83 -15.05
N ASP A 150 -4.12 12.85 -15.83
CA ASP A 150 -4.89 11.63 -16.13
C ASP A 150 -5.14 10.78 -14.88
N TYR A 151 -4.18 10.69 -13.97
CA TYR A 151 -4.36 9.96 -12.71
C TYR A 151 -5.42 10.63 -11.83
N ASN A 152 -5.30 11.94 -11.58
CA ASN A 152 -6.22 12.69 -10.73
C ASN A 152 -7.65 12.69 -11.29
N HIS A 153 -7.82 12.76 -12.61
CA HIS A 153 -9.13 12.67 -13.25
C HIS A 153 -9.79 11.29 -13.05
N HIS A 154 -9.01 10.22 -12.90
CA HIS A 154 -9.50 8.85 -12.96
C HIS A 154 -9.36 8.02 -11.68
N VAL A 155 -8.67 8.53 -10.66
CA VAL A 155 -8.38 7.78 -9.42
C VAL A 155 -9.66 7.40 -8.66
N HIS A 156 -10.64 8.30 -8.60
CA HIS A 156 -11.88 8.14 -7.84
C HIS A 156 -13.06 7.61 -8.67
N ARG A 157 -12.81 7.05 -9.86
CA ARG A 157 -13.89 6.45 -10.67
C ARG A 157 -14.65 5.37 -9.88
N PRO A 158 -15.98 5.39 -9.91
CA PRO A 158 -16.78 4.40 -9.20
C PRO A 158 -16.69 3.03 -9.87
N PRO A 159 -17.08 1.97 -9.17
CA PRO A 159 -17.24 0.65 -9.76
C PRO A 159 -18.31 0.65 -10.85
N ARG A 160 -18.03 -0.02 -11.97
CA ARG A 160 -18.99 -0.25 -13.05
C ARG A 160 -20.12 -1.13 -12.52
N ARG A 161 -21.36 -0.65 -12.70
CA ARG A 161 -22.58 -1.38 -12.35
C ARG A 161 -23.18 -2.04 -13.58
N LYS A 162 -23.89 -3.15 -13.36
CA LYS A 162 -24.76 -3.79 -14.35
C LYS A 162 -26.15 -3.12 -14.36
N PRO A 163 -27.01 -3.44 -15.34
CA PRO A 163 -28.38 -2.92 -15.37
C PRO A 163 -29.21 -3.25 -14.11
N ASP A 164 -28.88 -4.36 -13.44
CA ASP A 164 -29.50 -4.80 -12.18
C ASP A 164 -28.97 -4.04 -10.93
N GLY A 165 -28.07 -3.06 -11.10
CA GLY A 165 -27.45 -2.30 -10.02
C GLY A 165 -26.26 -2.98 -9.33
N SER A 166 -25.98 -4.25 -9.63
CA SER A 166 -24.86 -5.01 -9.04
C SER A 166 -23.49 -4.57 -9.60
N VAL A 167 -22.44 -4.68 -8.77
CA VAL A 167 -21.08 -4.32 -9.16
C VAL A 167 -20.46 -5.41 -10.03
N GLN A 168 -19.76 -5.01 -11.09
CA GLN A 168 -19.00 -5.94 -11.93
C GLN A 168 -17.63 -6.24 -11.34
N TYR A 169 -17.23 -7.51 -11.34
CA TYR A 169 -15.96 -7.98 -10.80
C TYR A 169 -15.13 -8.72 -11.85
N ARG A 170 -13.80 -8.61 -11.73
CA ARG A 170 -12.83 -9.42 -12.45
C ARG A 170 -12.09 -10.33 -11.47
N LYS A 171 -11.90 -11.59 -11.85
CA LYS A 171 -11.04 -12.53 -11.13
C LYS A 171 -9.57 -12.29 -11.50
N LEU A 172 -8.71 -12.20 -10.49
CA LEU A 172 -7.26 -12.06 -10.63
C LEU A 172 -6.59 -13.19 -9.85
N TYR A 173 -5.78 -13.99 -10.54
CA TYR A 173 -5.01 -15.06 -9.91
C TYR A 173 -3.65 -14.53 -9.45
N ASN A 174 -3.39 -14.61 -8.14
CA ASN A 174 -2.08 -14.29 -7.60
C ASN A 174 -1.18 -15.54 -7.66
N LYS A 175 -0.19 -15.51 -8.56
CA LYS A 175 0.74 -16.63 -8.76
C LYS A 175 1.53 -17.00 -7.50
N LYS A 176 1.88 -16.02 -6.64
CA LYS A 176 2.68 -16.25 -5.43
C LYS A 176 1.86 -16.91 -4.33
N SER A 177 0.64 -16.42 -4.08
CA SER A 177 -0.23 -16.98 -3.04
C SER A 177 -1.12 -18.11 -3.52
N ARG A 178 -1.13 -18.41 -4.83
CA ARG A 178 -2.01 -19.40 -5.48
C ARG A 178 -3.49 -19.21 -5.17
N LYS A 179 -3.91 -17.95 -5.01
CA LYS A 179 -5.28 -17.58 -4.63
C LYS A 179 -5.91 -16.68 -5.67
N TRP A 180 -7.21 -16.85 -5.84
CA TRP A 180 -8.05 -15.94 -6.61
C TRP A 180 -8.48 -14.77 -5.74
N CYS A 181 -8.40 -13.57 -6.30
CA CYS A 181 -8.93 -12.34 -5.72
C CYS A 181 -9.96 -11.73 -6.69
N LEU A 182 -11.05 -11.20 -6.15
CA LEU A 182 -12.00 -10.39 -6.91
C LEU A 182 -11.60 -8.93 -6.85
N TYR A 183 -11.67 -8.26 -8.00
CA TYR A 183 -11.46 -6.82 -8.12
C TYR A 183 -12.67 -6.20 -8.79
N ALA A 184 -13.23 -5.16 -8.17
CA ALA A 184 -14.29 -4.37 -8.78
C ALA A 184 -13.74 -3.67 -10.03
N ILE A 185 -14.43 -3.86 -11.17
CA ILE A 185 -14.09 -3.18 -12.41
C ILE A 185 -14.57 -1.75 -12.27
N LYS A 186 -13.68 -0.76 -12.43
CA LYS A 186 -14.07 0.66 -12.45
C LYS A 186 -14.75 1.00 -13.78
N GLU A 187 -15.55 2.05 -13.79
CA GLU A 187 -16.08 2.63 -15.02
C GLU A 187 -14.97 2.95 -16.03
N GLU A 188 -15.34 3.14 -17.30
CA GLU A 188 -14.39 3.46 -18.37
C GLU A 188 -13.72 4.83 -18.15
N LYS A 189 -12.58 5.06 -18.78
CA LYS A 189 -11.88 6.35 -18.64
C LYS A 189 -12.58 7.36 -19.54
N ASP A 190 -12.67 8.59 -19.07
CA ASP A 190 -13.25 9.69 -19.82
C ASP A 190 -12.16 10.72 -20.15
N TYR A 191 -12.06 11.05 -21.42
CA TYR A 191 -11.02 11.93 -21.96
C TYR A 191 -11.57 13.26 -22.48
N ARG A 192 -12.81 13.62 -22.15
CA ARG A 192 -13.43 14.91 -22.55
C ARG A 192 -12.64 16.15 -22.11
N TYR A 193 -11.79 16.05 -21.09
CA TYR A 193 -10.92 17.14 -20.66
C TYR A 193 -9.72 17.37 -21.61
N ILE A 194 -9.33 16.39 -22.43
CA ILE A 194 -8.18 16.52 -23.34
C ILE A 194 -8.40 17.62 -24.39
N PRO A 195 -9.53 17.65 -25.13
CA PRO A 195 -9.81 18.76 -26.06
C PRO A 195 -9.80 20.13 -25.39
N GLN A 196 -10.27 20.23 -24.14
CA GLN A 196 -10.26 21.48 -23.38
C GLN A 196 -8.83 21.93 -23.05
N LEU A 197 -7.97 21.00 -22.62
CA LEU A 197 -6.55 21.26 -22.41
C LEU A 197 -5.86 21.72 -23.69
N GLN A 198 -6.10 21.03 -24.81
CA GLN A 198 -5.54 21.40 -26.12
C GLN A 198 -5.97 22.81 -26.53
N ARG A 199 -7.26 23.14 -26.39
CA ARG A 199 -7.79 24.48 -26.67
C ARG A 199 -7.14 25.54 -25.78
N ALA A 200 -6.97 25.26 -24.49
CA ALA A 200 -6.33 26.18 -23.56
C ALA A 200 -4.84 26.41 -23.90
N ILE A 201 -4.12 25.35 -24.31
CA ILE A 201 -2.72 25.45 -24.75
C ILE A 201 -2.62 26.34 -25.99
N VAL A 202 -3.45 26.09 -27.01
CA VAL A 202 -3.48 26.89 -28.24
C VAL A 202 -3.87 28.33 -27.94
N GLY A 203 -4.92 28.56 -27.14
CA GLY A 203 -5.37 29.90 -26.76
C GLY A 203 -4.29 30.71 -26.04
N LYS A 204 -3.65 30.12 -25.01
CA LYS A 204 -2.50 30.74 -24.33
C LYS A 204 -1.35 31.03 -25.29
N ARG A 205 -1.13 30.17 -26.27
CA ARG A 205 -0.06 30.32 -27.26
C ARG A 205 -0.32 31.50 -28.19
N VAL A 206 -1.51 31.59 -28.77
CA VAL A 206 -1.91 32.70 -29.65
C VAL A 206 -1.82 34.03 -28.89
N ALA A 207 -2.33 34.09 -27.66
CA ALA A 207 -2.28 35.29 -26.83
C ALA A 207 -0.85 35.70 -26.41
N SER A 208 0.12 34.78 -26.43
CA SER A 208 1.49 35.06 -25.99
C SER A 208 2.30 35.95 -26.93
N GLY A 209 1.84 36.14 -28.17
CA GLY A 209 2.50 36.96 -29.20
C GLY A 209 3.90 36.50 -29.61
N ARG A 210 4.36 35.33 -29.14
CA ARG A 210 5.71 34.80 -29.38
C ARG A 210 5.68 33.68 -30.43
N GLY A 211 6.78 33.46 -31.15
CA GLY A 211 7.03 32.27 -32.01
C GLY A 211 7.53 31.07 -31.21
N LEU A 212 7.32 29.83 -31.70
CA LEU A 212 7.63 28.58 -30.97
C LEU A 212 9.05 28.66 -30.37
N PRO A 213 9.22 28.54 -29.04
CA PRO A 213 10.55 28.65 -28.44
C PRO A 213 11.41 27.49 -28.97
N ARG A 214 12.53 27.82 -29.63
CA ARG A 214 13.45 26.81 -30.18
C ARG A 214 14.20 26.04 -29.09
N LEU A 215 14.39 26.64 -27.91
CA LEU A 215 15.05 26.05 -26.76
C LEU A 215 14.36 26.53 -25.47
N THR A 216 13.98 25.60 -24.59
CA THR A 216 13.55 25.93 -23.23
C THR A 216 14.81 26.32 -22.44
N ALA A 217 14.88 27.56 -21.94
CA ALA A 217 15.97 27.96 -21.05
C ALA A 217 16.02 27.04 -19.83
N ALA A 218 17.22 26.58 -19.46
CA ALA A 218 17.39 25.74 -18.28
C ALA A 218 17.00 26.53 -17.02
N THR A 219 16.11 25.97 -16.20
CA THR A 219 15.73 26.55 -14.91
C THR A 219 16.94 26.62 -13.97
N GLN A 220 17.01 27.62 -13.09
CA GLN A 220 18.10 27.79 -12.11
C GLN A 220 18.33 26.58 -11.18
N SER A 221 17.33 25.71 -11.06
CA SER A 221 17.36 24.45 -10.31
C SER A 221 17.64 23.22 -11.18
N ASP A 222 18.03 23.39 -12.45
CA ASP A 222 18.33 22.25 -13.33
C ASP A 222 19.59 21.54 -12.84
N PRO A 223 19.52 20.26 -12.43
CA PRO A 223 20.65 19.58 -11.85
C PRO A 223 21.86 19.45 -12.81
N ARG A 224 21.64 19.63 -14.12
CA ARG A 224 22.72 19.67 -15.12
C ARG A 224 23.53 20.98 -15.07
N GLN A 225 23.04 22.02 -14.40
CA GLN A 225 23.78 23.26 -14.16
C GLN A 225 24.88 23.07 -13.10
N TYR A 226 24.76 22.06 -12.23
CA TYR A 226 25.78 21.75 -11.22
C TYR A 226 26.94 20.90 -11.76
N GLY A 227 27.02 20.71 -13.09
CA GLY A 227 28.04 19.89 -13.74
C GLY A 227 27.91 18.39 -13.44
N VAL A 228 28.90 17.59 -13.83
CA VAL A 228 29.01 16.20 -13.38
C VAL A 228 29.34 16.27 -11.89
N LEU A 229 28.39 15.87 -11.02
CA LEU A 229 28.67 15.65 -9.61
C LEU A 229 29.91 14.75 -9.55
N PHE A 230 30.99 15.24 -8.94
CA PHE A 230 32.29 14.57 -8.85
C PHE A 230 32.06 13.07 -8.62
N VAL A 231 32.27 12.27 -9.66
CA VAL A 231 32.32 10.81 -9.48
C VAL A 231 33.63 10.62 -8.74
N ALA A 232 33.54 10.45 -7.41
CA ALA A 232 34.69 10.05 -6.63
C ALA A 232 35.34 8.87 -7.36
N PRO A 233 36.67 8.90 -7.62
CA PRO A 233 37.33 7.81 -8.32
C PRO A 233 36.94 6.50 -7.64
N ALA A 234 36.59 5.50 -8.45
CA ALA A 234 36.16 4.21 -7.94
C ALA A 234 37.16 3.75 -6.88
N SER A 235 36.68 3.45 -5.68
CA SER A 235 37.54 2.98 -4.62
C SER A 235 38.29 1.73 -5.07
N SER A 236 39.56 1.62 -4.67
CA SER A 236 40.35 0.42 -4.94
C SER A 236 39.57 -0.83 -4.54
N THR A 237 39.62 -1.87 -5.38
CA THR A 237 38.96 -3.18 -5.19
C THR A 237 39.20 -3.76 -3.80
N GLN A 238 40.29 -3.36 -3.12
CA GLN A 238 40.57 -3.76 -1.74
C GLN A 238 39.57 -3.25 -0.69
N GLN A 239 38.96 -2.08 -0.88
CA GLN A 239 37.96 -1.53 0.06
C GLN A 239 36.67 -2.38 0.10
N PRO A 240 36.04 -2.72 -1.04
CA PRO A 240 34.93 -3.66 -1.08
C PRO A 240 35.26 -5.03 -0.46
N LEU A 241 36.45 -5.57 -0.73
CA LEU A 241 36.92 -6.86 -0.18
C LEU A 241 37.00 -6.85 1.35
N LYS A 242 37.59 -5.80 1.94
CA LYS A 242 37.63 -5.63 3.40
C LYS A 242 36.23 -5.47 4.00
N SER A 243 35.33 -4.76 3.32
CA SER A 243 33.95 -4.60 3.77
C SER A 243 33.16 -5.91 3.74
N GLN A 244 33.40 -6.78 2.75
CA GLN A 244 32.81 -8.12 2.69
C GLN A 244 33.38 -9.05 3.77
N ALA A 245 34.70 -9.02 3.98
CA ALA A 245 35.35 -9.82 5.03
C ALA A 245 34.83 -9.46 6.43
N SER A 246 34.68 -8.16 6.72
CA SER A 246 34.08 -7.68 7.98
C SER A 246 32.65 -8.17 8.18
N ARG A 247 31.80 -8.09 7.13
CA ARG A 247 30.41 -8.59 7.20
C ARG A 247 30.32 -10.11 7.37
N GLY A 248 31.31 -10.85 6.89
CA GLY A 248 31.40 -12.31 7.06
C GLY A 248 31.85 -12.74 8.46
N GLN A 249 32.68 -11.94 9.14
CA GLN A 249 33.18 -12.26 10.48
C GLN A 249 32.14 -12.00 11.58
N SER A 250 31.30 -10.96 11.47
CA SER A 250 30.23 -10.72 12.45
C SER A 250 29.19 -11.85 12.51
N LYS A 251 29.08 -12.69 11.48
CA LYS A 251 28.21 -13.88 11.49
C LYS A 251 28.80 -15.11 12.17
N LYS A 252 30.12 -15.14 12.40
CA LYS A 252 30.80 -16.29 13.05
C LYS A 252 30.93 -16.15 14.57
N GLN A 253 30.65 -14.99 15.15
CA GLN A 253 30.67 -14.77 16.62
C GLN A 253 29.29 -14.88 17.30
N MET A 254 28.26 -15.36 16.59
CA MET A 254 26.90 -15.58 17.13
C MET A 254 26.42 -17.03 16.99
N LEU A 255 27.35 -17.99 17.00
CA LEU A 255 27.07 -19.41 17.17
C LEU A 255 27.78 -19.90 18.42
#